data_AF-A0A0J5P454-F1
#
_entry.id   AF-A0A0J5P454-F1
#
_cell.length_a   1.000
_cell.length_b   1.000
_cell.length_c   1.000
_cell.angle_alpha   90.00
_cell.angle_beta   90.00
_cell.angle_gamma   90.00
#
_symmetry.space_group_name_H-M   'P 1'
#
loop_
_entity.id
_entity.type
_entity.pdbx_description
1 polymer ?
#
loop_
_entity_poly.entity_id
_entity_poly.type
_entity_poly.pdbx_seq_one_letter_code
_entity_poly.pdbx_strand_id
1 'polypeptide(L)'
;MARQFKVTELGVEIQCSKCRDLYPADTEFFYKQSRGKWGLHSWCKACYVEQPSAIARRKRYAEKVAKRKPKDEVLIKEENL
;
A
#
# COMPACT_ATOMS: atom_id res chain seq x y z
N MET A 1 21.15 -5.93 10.20
CA MET A 1 21.54 -6.75 9.03
C MET A 1 21.10 -6.01 7.77
N ALA A 2 21.95 -5.96 6.74
CA ALA A 2 21.58 -5.34 5.47
C ALA A 2 20.53 -6.19 4.72
N ARG A 3 19.60 -5.53 4.03
CA ARG A 3 18.58 -6.19 3.18
C ARG A 3 19.28 -6.88 2.00
N GLN A 4 19.02 -8.17 1.79
CA GLN A 4 19.59 -8.91 0.66
C GLN A 4 19.00 -8.41 -0.67
N PHE A 5 19.80 -8.48 -1.73
CA PHE A 5 19.41 -8.11 -3.10
C PHE A 5 20.18 -8.95 -4.12
N LYS A 6 19.63 -9.09 -5.32
CA LYS A 6 20.24 -9.76 -6.47
C LYS A 6 20.17 -8.83 -7.68
N VAL A 7 21.24 -8.79 -8.47
CA VAL A 7 21.22 -8.13 -9.79
C VAL A 7 20.98 -9.21 -10.83
N THR A 8 20.00 -8.98 -11.69
CA THR A 8 19.64 -9.87 -12.80
C THR A 8 19.71 -9.07 -14.11
N GLU A 9 19.53 -9.76 -15.22
CA GLU A 9 19.47 -9.17 -16.57
C GLU A 9 18.30 -8.19 -16.73
N LEU A 10 17.25 -8.37 -15.91
CA LEU A 10 16.03 -7.56 -15.93
C LEU A 10 16.07 -6.40 -14.91
N GLY A 11 17.08 -6.34 -14.04
CA GLY A 11 17.24 -5.29 -13.04
C GLY A 11 17.59 -5.82 -11.65
N VAL A 12 17.30 -5.00 -10.63
CA VAL A 12 17.60 -5.35 -9.23
C VAL A 12 16.35 -5.99 -8.61
N GLU A 13 16.55 -7.12 -7.92
CA GLU A 13 15.57 -7.73 -7.03
C GLU A 13 15.99 -7.53 -5.57
N ILE A 14 15.03 -7.23 -4.69
CA ILE A 14 15.27 -6.96 -3.26
C ILE A 14 14.42 -7.88 -2.39
N GLN A 15 15.00 -8.38 -1.30
CA GLN A 15 14.34 -9.37 -0.45
C GLN A 15 13.25 -8.72 0.40
N CYS A 16 12.06 -9.31 0.47
CA CYS A 16 11.04 -8.98 1.45
C CYS A 16 11.46 -9.46 2.85
N SER A 17 11.55 -8.58 3.85
CA SER A 17 11.96 -8.99 5.21
C SER A 17 10.93 -9.86 5.95
N LYS A 18 9.71 -10.01 5.42
CA LYS A 18 8.64 -10.81 6.01
C LYS A 18 8.59 -12.23 5.45
N CYS A 19 8.41 -12.40 4.12
CA CYS A 19 8.37 -13.71 3.49
C CYS A 19 9.75 -14.26 3.09
N ARG A 20 10.78 -13.40 3.01
CA ARG A 20 12.16 -13.71 2.61
C ARG A 20 12.37 -14.03 1.12
N ASP A 21 11.36 -13.82 0.29
CA ASP A 21 11.48 -13.93 -1.17
C ASP A 21 12.08 -12.66 -1.80
N LEU A 22 12.70 -12.82 -2.97
CA LEU A 22 13.22 -11.76 -3.82
C LEU A 22 12.17 -11.35 -4.84
N TYR A 23 11.92 -10.05 -4.96
CA TYR A 23 11.04 -9.47 -5.98
C TYR A 23 11.71 -8.27 -6.64
N PRO A 24 11.31 -7.89 -7.87
CA PRO A 24 11.77 -6.69 -8.53
C PRO A 24 11.72 -5.46 -7.62
N ALA A 25 12.79 -4.66 -7.62
CA ALA A 25 12.97 -3.48 -6.80
C ALA A 25 12.19 -2.27 -7.35
N ASP A 26 10.89 -2.43 -7.50
CA ASP A 26 9.98 -1.42 -8.07
C ASP A 26 8.74 -1.18 -7.20
N THR A 27 7.87 -0.30 -7.67
CA THR A 27 6.62 0.06 -7.00
C THR A 27 5.45 -0.88 -7.32
N GLU A 28 5.63 -1.91 -8.16
CA GLU A 28 4.63 -2.95 -8.37
C GLU A 28 4.62 -3.91 -7.18
N PHE A 29 5.80 -4.34 -6.73
CA PHE A 29 5.96 -5.30 -5.62
C PHE A 29 6.12 -4.65 -4.24
N PHE A 30 6.59 -3.40 -4.17
CA PHE A 30 6.83 -2.70 -2.91
C PHE A 30 6.10 -1.35 -2.86
N TYR A 31 5.76 -0.88 -1.65
CA TYR A 31 5.29 0.49 -1.48
C TYR A 31 6.47 1.46 -1.50
N LYS A 32 6.29 2.64 -2.12
CA LYS A 32 7.27 3.72 -2.06
C LYS A 32 7.47 4.18 -0.61
N GLN A 33 8.72 4.37 -0.21
CA GLN A 33 9.11 4.87 1.10
C GLN A 33 10.12 6.01 0.92
N SER A 34 9.97 7.09 1.67
CA SER A 34 10.84 8.27 1.55
C SER A 34 12.25 8.08 2.09
N ARG A 35 12.52 6.95 2.76
CA ARG A 35 13.77 6.67 3.46
C ARG A 35 14.35 5.35 2.98
N GLY A 36 15.68 5.27 2.98
CA GLY A 36 16.44 4.05 2.69
C GLY A 36 17.01 3.98 1.27
N LYS A 37 18.01 3.11 1.09
CA LYS A 37 18.80 2.96 -0.15
C LYS A 37 17.95 2.84 -1.42
N TRP A 38 16.84 2.10 -1.34
CA TRP A 38 16.00 1.78 -2.49
C TRP A 38 14.74 2.64 -2.60
N GLY A 39 14.44 3.49 -1.60
CA GLY A 39 13.18 4.24 -1.57
C GLY A 39 11.92 3.35 -1.55
N LEU A 40 12.03 2.11 -1.07
CA LEU A 40 10.98 1.10 -1.07
C LEU A 40 10.84 0.46 0.31
N HIS A 41 9.60 0.11 0.65
CA HIS A 41 9.26 -0.58 1.89
C HIS A 41 10.01 -1.91 2.04
N SER A 42 10.32 -2.29 3.27
CA SER A 42 11.06 -3.53 3.58
C SER A 42 10.26 -4.80 3.30
N TRP A 43 8.92 -4.70 3.27
CA TRP A 43 8.01 -5.81 2.97
C TRP A 43 7.34 -5.62 1.63
N CYS A 44 7.12 -6.72 0.90
CA CYS A 44 6.32 -6.72 -0.32
C CYS A 44 4.86 -6.33 0.00
N LYS A 45 4.12 -5.87 -1.02
CA LYS A 45 2.73 -5.45 -0.87
C LYS A 45 1.86 -6.55 -0.28
N ALA A 46 2.02 -7.80 -0.71
CA ALA A 46 1.25 -8.94 -0.18
C ALA A 46 1.39 -9.05 1.34
N CYS A 47 2.62 -9.14 1.84
CA CYS A 47 2.88 -9.15 3.29
C CYS A 47 2.40 -7.89 4.01
N TYR A 48 2.50 -6.72 3.36
CA TYR A 48 2.04 -5.47 3.96
C TYR A 48 0.52 -5.45 4.15
N VAL A 49 -0.26 -5.93 3.18
CA VAL A 49 -1.73 -5.87 3.25
C VAL A 49 -2.32 -6.89 4.22
N GLU A 50 -1.61 -7.98 4.46
CA GLU A 50 -1.97 -9.01 5.45
C GLU A 50 -1.65 -8.60 6.90
N GLN A 51 -0.92 -7.49 7.10
CA GLN A 51 -0.61 -7.01 8.44
C GLN A 51 -1.90 -6.62 9.21
N PRO A 52 -2.11 -7.05 10.47
CA PRO A 52 -3.32 -6.74 11.23
C PRO A 52 -3.65 -5.25 11.31
N SER A 53 -2.64 -4.38 11.45
CA SER A 53 -2.80 -2.92 11.44
C SER A 53 -3.24 -2.38 10.08
N ALA A 54 -2.75 -2.94 8.97
CA ALA A 54 -3.18 -2.56 7.64
C ALA A 54 -4.63 -2.98 7.39
N ILE A 55 -5.01 -4.19 7.81
CA ILE A 55 -6.39 -4.69 7.77
C ILE A 55 -7.32 -3.79 8.60
N ALA A 56 -6.97 -3.52 9.86
CA ALA A 56 -7.75 -2.65 10.73
C ALA A 56 -7.88 -1.22 10.20
N ARG A 57 -6.82 -0.67 9.58
CA ARG A 57 -6.87 0.64 8.91
C ARG A 57 -7.84 0.62 7.73
N ARG A 58 -7.80 -0.41 6.88
CA ARG A 58 -8.71 -0.57 5.74
C ARG A 58 -10.17 -0.68 6.18
N LYS A 59 -10.44 -1.49 7.21
CA LYS A 59 -11.78 -1.64 7.79
C LYS A 59 -12.34 -0.29 8.28
N ARG A 60 -11.57 0.44 9.10
CA ARG A 60 -11.97 1.77 9.60
C ARG A 60 -12.20 2.78 8.47
N TYR A 61 -11.41 2.74 7.40
CA TYR A 61 -11.61 3.60 6.24
C TYR A 61 -12.93 3.26 5.51
N ALA A 62 -13.18 1.97 5.26
CA ALA A 62 -14.43 1.53 4.64
C ALA A 62 -15.66 1.94 5.45
N GLU A 63 -15.64 1.78 6.78
CA GLU A 63 -16.70 2.24 7.68
C GLU A 63 -16.92 3.75 7.61
N LYS A 64 -15.85 4.56 7.55
CA LYS A 64 -15.94 6.02 7.39
C LYS A 64 -16.53 6.42 6.04
N VAL A 65 -16.14 5.73 4.96
CA VAL A 65 -16.67 5.97 3.62
C VAL A 65 -18.15 5.62 3.54
N ALA A 66 -18.56 4.48 4.10
CA ALA A 66 -19.97 4.08 4.15
C ALA A 66 -20.87 5.07 4.91
N LYS A 67 -20.31 5.77 5.93
CA LYS A 67 -21.04 6.80 6.70
C LYS A 67 -21.09 8.16 5.99
N ARG A 68 -20.26 8.42 4.98
CA ARG A 68 -20.32 9.67 4.20
C ARG A 68 -21.51 9.59 3.25
N LYS A 69 -22.55 10.42 3.45
CA LYS A 69 -23.64 10.56 2.49
C LYS A 69 -23.08 11.01 1.12
N PRO A 70 -23.57 10.47 0.00
CA PRO A 70 -23.16 10.93 -1.33
C PRO A 70 -23.52 12.42 -1.50
N LYS A 71 -22.61 13.19 -2.09
CA LYS A 71 -22.80 14.63 -2.38
C LYS A 71 -24.02 14.88 -3.29
N ASP A 72 -24.36 13.89 -4.12
CA ASP A 72 -25.45 13.99 -5.11
C ASP A 72 -26.84 14.04 -4.46
N GLU A 73 -26.99 13.65 -3.18
CA GLU A 73 -28.27 13.76 -2.44
C GLU A 73 -28.53 15.17 -1.87
N VAL A 74 -27.50 16.04 -1.84
CA VAL A 74 -27.58 17.38 -1.24
C VAL A 74 -28.06 18.44 -2.25
N LEU A 75 -27.83 18.26 -3.55
CA LEU A 75 -28.16 19.24 -4.59
C LEU A 75 -29.65 19.32 -4.98
N ILE A 76 -30.46 18.29 -4.71
CA ILE A 76 -31.87 18.25 -5.14
C ILE A 76 -32.80 19.05 -4.20
N LYS A 77 -32.29 19.54 -3.06
CA LYS A 77 -33.11 20.22 -2.03
C LYS A 77 -33.05 21.74 -2.08
N GLU A 78 -32.17 22.33 -2.87
CA GLU A 78 -32.02 23.80 -2.95
C GLU A 78 -32.72 24.45 -4.15
N GLU A 79 -33.25 23.68 -5.11
CA GLU A 79 -33.98 24.18 -6.28
C GLU A 79 -35.52 24.15 -6.15
N ASN A 80 -36.06 23.75 -4.99
CA ASN A 80 -37.52 23.63 -4.76
C ASN A 80 -38.02 24.47 -3.56
N LEU A 81 -37.38 25.61 -3.26
CA LEU A 81 -37.92 26.61 -2.33
C LEU A 81 -38.15 27.95 -3.04
#